data_AF-A0A5J4PQC2-F1
#
_entry.id   AF-A0A5J4PQC2-F1
#
_cell.length_a   1.000
_cell.length_b   1.000
_cell.length_c   1.000
_cell.angle_alpha   90.00
_cell.angle_beta   90.00
_cell.angle_gamma   90.00
#
_symmetry.space_group_name_H-M   'P 1'
#
loop_
_entity.id
_entity.type
_entity.pdbx_description
1 polymer ?
#
loop_
_entity_poly.entity_id
_entity_poly.type
_entity_poly.pdbx_seq_one_letter_code
_entity_poly.pdbx_strand_id
1 'polypeptide(L)'
;MKNFMNENFLLQTKTAQKLYHKHVAKLPIIDYHCHLNPQMIADDHKFQSITEVWLSGDHYKWRAMRTNGVDERYCTGKDTSDWEKFEKWAETVPYTLRNPLYHWTHLELKTAFGITKVLNPKTAREIYDECNEKLAKPEYSARGMMRRYGVETVCTTDDPIDSLEHHITTRANGFEIKVLPTWRPDKAMAVEIPAEFRAYMERLSEVSGVTISSLDDMIAALRKRHDFFAEQGCKLSDHGLEEFYAEDYTDAEIQSIFNKVYGGKSLSKEEILKFKSAMLVVFGEMDWEKGWTQQFHYGAIRNNNSRMFKLMGPDTGFDSIGEFNTAKAMAKLLDR
;
A
#
# COMPACT_ATOMS: atom_id res chain seq x y z
N MET A 1 15.97 -36.16 -7.11
CA MET A 1 15.42 -34.83 -7.44
C MET A 1 15.14 -34.10 -6.12
N LYS A 2 15.38 -32.79 -6.02
CA LYS A 2 15.00 -32.03 -4.81
C LYS A 2 13.49 -31.79 -4.83
N ASN A 3 12.81 -31.90 -3.68
CA ASN A 3 11.40 -31.56 -3.57
C ASN A 3 11.20 -30.06 -3.84
N PHE A 4 10.14 -29.71 -4.55
CA PHE A 4 9.71 -28.32 -4.74
C PHE A 4 9.53 -27.64 -3.38
N MET A 5 10.11 -26.45 -3.23
CA MET A 5 10.15 -25.67 -1.98
C MET A 5 10.52 -26.46 -0.71
N ASN A 6 11.57 -27.28 -0.78
CA ASN A 6 12.19 -27.83 0.43
C ASN A 6 12.75 -26.72 1.35
N GLU A 7 13.27 -27.09 2.51
CA GLU A 7 13.91 -26.18 3.48
C GLU A 7 15.03 -25.28 2.91
N ASN A 8 15.65 -25.67 1.79
CA ASN A 8 16.73 -24.94 1.12
C ASN A 8 16.25 -24.28 -0.18
N PHE A 9 14.96 -23.94 -0.26
CA PHE A 9 14.38 -23.20 -1.38
C PHE A 9 15.17 -21.90 -1.64
N LEU A 10 15.61 -21.69 -2.89
CA LEU A 10 16.52 -20.60 -3.31
C LEU A 10 17.94 -20.63 -2.71
N LEU A 11 18.24 -21.52 -1.74
CA LEU A 11 19.55 -21.62 -1.10
C LEU A 11 20.46 -22.61 -1.85
N GLN A 12 21.17 -22.09 -2.86
CA GLN A 12 21.96 -22.92 -3.79
C GLN A 12 23.32 -23.40 -3.23
N THR A 13 23.84 -22.80 -2.16
CA THR A 13 25.17 -23.11 -1.60
C THR A 13 25.11 -23.42 -0.10
N LYS A 14 26.11 -24.15 0.42
CA LYS A 14 26.24 -24.39 1.87
C LYS A 14 26.41 -23.11 2.68
N THR A 15 27.07 -22.10 2.11
CA THR A 15 27.18 -20.77 2.72
C THR A 15 25.80 -20.11 2.84
N ALA A 16 25.00 -20.11 1.78
CA ALA A 16 23.64 -19.55 1.82
C ALA A 16 22.76 -20.28 2.84
N GLN A 17 22.84 -21.62 2.89
CA GLN A 17 22.13 -22.43 3.89
C GLN A 17 22.55 -22.06 5.32
N LYS A 18 23.85 -21.94 5.58
CA LYS A 18 24.37 -21.56 6.90
C LYS A 18 23.90 -20.16 7.30
N LEU A 19 24.02 -19.18 6.40
CA LEU A 19 23.63 -17.79 6.65
C LEU A 19 22.14 -17.70 6.99
N TYR A 20 21.29 -18.26 6.13
CA TYR A 20 19.84 -18.20 6.33
C TYR A 20 19.40 -18.93 7.61
N HIS A 21 19.73 -20.23 7.73
CA HIS A 21 19.22 -21.07 8.82
C HIS A 21 19.80 -20.71 10.19
N LYS A 22 21.06 -20.27 10.26
CA LYS A 22 21.69 -19.93 11.56
C LYS A 22 21.47 -18.50 11.99
N HIS A 23 21.28 -17.56 11.06
CA HIS A 23 21.29 -16.13 11.39
C HIS A 23 20.02 -15.38 10.98
N VAL A 24 19.45 -15.64 9.80
CA VAL A 24 18.37 -14.81 9.26
C VAL A 24 16.98 -15.32 9.63
N ALA A 25 16.74 -16.63 9.56
CA ALA A 25 15.41 -17.23 9.66
C ALA A 25 14.70 -17.01 11.02
N LYS A 26 15.42 -16.55 12.04
CA LYS A 26 14.91 -16.30 13.40
C LYS A 26 14.82 -14.81 13.76
N LEU A 27 15.22 -13.93 12.85
CA LEU A 27 15.11 -12.49 13.06
C LEU A 27 13.63 -12.08 13.00
N PRO A 28 13.23 -11.07 13.79
CA PRO A 28 11.89 -10.50 13.68
C PRO A 28 11.70 -9.78 12.34
N ILE A 29 10.44 -9.60 11.95
CA ILE A 29 10.07 -8.80 10.78
C ILE A 29 9.83 -7.35 11.20
N ILE A 30 10.54 -6.44 10.55
CA ILE A 30 10.28 -5.00 10.57
C ILE A 30 9.75 -4.64 9.18
N ASP A 31 8.43 -4.54 9.06
CA ASP A 31 7.74 -4.21 7.82
C ASP A 31 7.49 -2.69 7.77
N TYR A 32 8.55 -1.94 7.47
CA TYR A 32 8.56 -0.49 7.60
C TYR A 32 7.72 0.25 6.55
N HIS A 33 7.06 -0.44 5.62
CA HIS A 33 6.10 0.15 4.69
C HIS A 33 5.14 -0.92 4.17
N CYS A 34 3.86 -0.79 4.51
CA CYS A 34 2.82 -1.70 4.07
C CYS A 34 1.48 -0.96 3.86
N HIS A 35 0.52 -1.68 3.28
CA HIS A 35 -0.85 -1.24 3.08
C HIS A 35 -1.87 -2.10 3.86
N LEU A 36 -1.43 -2.72 4.97
CA LEU A 36 -2.34 -3.41 5.86
C LEU A 36 -3.41 -2.44 6.37
N ASN A 37 -4.66 -2.91 6.44
CA ASN A 37 -5.75 -2.11 6.99
C ASN A 37 -5.59 -1.99 8.52
N PRO A 38 -5.36 -0.78 9.08
CA PRO A 38 -5.20 -0.59 10.53
C PRO A 38 -6.42 -1.07 11.34
N GLN A 39 -7.63 -0.94 10.78
CA GLN A 39 -8.87 -1.38 11.42
C GLN A 39 -8.88 -2.90 11.66
N MET A 40 -8.48 -3.68 10.66
CA MET A 40 -8.44 -5.15 10.79
C MET A 40 -7.47 -5.58 11.89
N ILE A 41 -6.39 -4.83 12.11
CA ILE A 41 -5.46 -5.07 13.22
C ILE A 41 -6.07 -4.63 14.55
N ALA A 42 -6.75 -3.47 14.59
CA ALA A 42 -7.41 -2.97 15.79
C ALA A 42 -8.50 -3.93 16.30
N ASP A 43 -9.29 -4.47 15.39
CA ASP A 43 -10.43 -5.36 15.65
C ASP A 43 -10.03 -6.84 15.83
N ASP A 44 -8.74 -7.16 15.64
CA ASP A 44 -8.22 -8.53 15.55
C ASP A 44 -9.05 -9.42 14.60
N HIS A 45 -9.22 -8.91 13.38
CA HIS A 45 -10.15 -9.44 12.40
C HIS A 45 -9.99 -10.94 12.17
N LYS A 46 -11.12 -11.65 12.16
CA LYS A 46 -11.20 -13.07 11.84
C LYS A 46 -11.69 -13.22 10.42
N PHE A 47 -10.80 -13.70 9.54
CA PHE A 47 -11.13 -13.95 8.16
C PHE A 47 -12.15 -15.09 8.03
N GLN A 48 -13.17 -14.87 7.23
CA GLN A 48 -14.26 -15.79 6.95
C GLN A 48 -13.82 -16.96 6.08
N SER A 49 -12.84 -16.74 5.19
CA SER A 49 -12.31 -17.76 4.30
C SER A 49 -10.90 -17.46 3.81
N ILE A 50 -10.25 -18.48 3.22
CA ILE A 50 -8.98 -18.32 2.51
C ILE A 50 -9.13 -17.32 1.37
N THR A 51 -10.29 -17.25 0.72
CA THR A 51 -10.53 -16.30 -0.37
C THR A 51 -10.49 -14.86 0.13
N GLU A 52 -11.08 -14.58 1.29
CA GLU A 52 -11.03 -13.23 1.86
C GLU A 52 -9.58 -12.79 2.13
N VAL A 53 -8.79 -13.63 2.80
CA VAL A 53 -7.41 -13.27 3.17
C VAL A 53 -6.42 -13.32 1.99
N TRP A 54 -6.71 -14.09 0.93
CA TRP A 54 -5.81 -14.24 -0.22
C TRP A 54 -6.17 -13.44 -1.47
N LEU A 55 -7.46 -13.30 -1.77
CA LEU A 55 -7.93 -12.78 -3.06
C LEU A 55 -8.55 -11.39 -2.96
N SER A 56 -8.62 -10.78 -1.77
CA SER A 56 -9.10 -9.39 -1.62
C SER A 56 -8.04 -8.33 -1.98
N GLY A 57 -6.78 -8.73 -2.19
CA GLY A 57 -5.63 -7.90 -2.59
C GLY A 57 -4.39 -8.79 -2.86
N ASP A 58 -3.19 -8.30 -3.16
CA ASP A 58 -2.75 -6.99 -3.67
C ASP A 58 -2.83 -6.96 -5.21
N HIS A 59 -4.01 -7.27 -5.78
CA HIS A 59 -4.31 -7.26 -7.23
C HIS A 59 -3.45 -8.12 -8.19
N TYR A 60 -2.30 -8.69 -7.80
CA TYR A 60 -1.49 -9.57 -8.64
C TYR A 60 -2.25 -10.82 -9.09
N LYS A 61 -3.02 -11.42 -8.17
CA LYS A 61 -3.84 -12.61 -8.45
C LYS A 61 -4.95 -12.27 -9.46
N TRP A 62 -5.63 -11.13 -9.29
CA TRP A 62 -6.62 -10.65 -10.28
C TRP A 62 -5.99 -10.41 -11.64
N ARG A 63 -4.80 -9.78 -11.69
CA ARG A 63 -4.06 -9.57 -12.95
C ARG A 63 -3.78 -10.90 -13.65
N ALA A 64 -3.27 -11.89 -12.92
CA ALA A 64 -2.99 -13.22 -13.47
C ALA A 64 -4.26 -13.94 -13.93
N MET A 65 -5.34 -13.89 -13.15
CA MET A 65 -6.65 -14.46 -13.51
C MET A 65 -7.20 -13.83 -14.79
N ARG A 66 -7.19 -12.50 -14.91
CA ARG A 66 -7.60 -11.78 -16.13
C ARG A 66 -6.73 -12.13 -17.33
N THR A 67 -5.40 -12.19 -17.15
CA THR A 67 -4.48 -12.63 -18.21
C THR A 67 -4.74 -14.08 -18.64
N ASN A 68 -5.22 -14.92 -17.71
CA ASN A 68 -5.62 -16.31 -17.98
C ASN A 68 -7.07 -16.44 -18.48
N GLY A 69 -7.74 -15.33 -18.84
CA GLY A 69 -9.09 -15.35 -19.42
C GLY A 69 -10.22 -15.61 -18.43
N VAL A 70 -9.97 -15.52 -17.12
CA VAL A 70 -11.02 -15.63 -16.11
C VAL A 70 -11.93 -14.39 -16.16
N ASP A 71 -13.25 -14.64 -16.13
CA ASP A 71 -14.25 -13.57 -16.10
C ASP A 71 -14.10 -12.67 -14.86
N GLU A 72 -14.28 -11.36 -15.03
CA GLU A 72 -14.10 -10.36 -13.97
C GLU A 72 -14.99 -10.64 -12.74
N ARG A 73 -16.16 -11.26 -12.93
CA ARG A 73 -17.05 -11.61 -11.80
C ARG A 73 -16.41 -12.57 -10.79
N TYR A 74 -15.44 -13.38 -11.20
CA TYR A 74 -14.68 -14.27 -10.31
C TYR A 74 -13.42 -13.61 -9.73
N CYS A 75 -13.07 -12.40 -10.18
CA CYS A 75 -12.00 -11.61 -9.60
C CYS A 75 -12.55 -10.68 -8.52
N THR A 76 -13.46 -9.78 -8.91
CA THR A 76 -13.93 -8.66 -8.06
C THR A 76 -15.46 -8.63 -7.88
N GLY A 77 -16.20 -9.49 -8.59
CA GLY A 77 -17.66 -9.57 -8.51
C GLY A 77 -18.19 -9.85 -7.10
N LYS A 78 -19.35 -9.29 -6.78
CA LYS A 78 -20.07 -9.50 -5.50
C LYS A 78 -21.10 -10.63 -5.58
N ASP A 79 -21.35 -11.13 -6.79
CA ASP A 79 -22.34 -12.14 -7.14
C ASP A 79 -21.70 -13.54 -7.34
N THR A 80 -20.54 -13.76 -6.74
CA THR A 80 -19.81 -15.03 -6.72
C THR A 80 -19.37 -15.35 -5.30
N SER A 81 -19.42 -16.63 -4.95
CA SER A 81 -19.00 -17.14 -3.64
C SER A 81 -17.48 -17.20 -3.52
N ASP A 82 -17.00 -17.26 -2.28
CA ASP A 82 -15.58 -17.41 -1.98
C ASP A 82 -14.98 -18.67 -2.61
N TRP A 83 -15.74 -19.78 -2.63
CA TRP A 83 -15.32 -21.01 -3.28
C TRP A 83 -15.14 -20.82 -4.79
N GLU A 84 -16.11 -20.21 -5.47
CA GLU A 84 -16.03 -20.01 -6.92
C GLU A 84 -14.79 -19.17 -7.31
N LYS A 85 -14.49 -18.12 -6.55
CA LYS A 85 -13.29 -17.31 -6.77
C LYS A 85 -12.00 -18.11 -6.51
N PHE A 86 -11.95 -18.88 -5.42
CA PHE A 86 -10.79 -19.72 -5.10
C PHE A 86 -10.57 -20.82 -6.15
N GLU A 87 -11.64 -21.45 -6.63
CA GLU A 87 -11.59 -22.47 -7.66
C GLU A 87 -10.98 -21.89 -8.95
N LYS A 88 -11.41 -20.69 -9.37
CA LYS A 88 -10.80 -20.00 -10.52
C LYS A 88 -9.35 -19.60 -10.31
N TRP A 89 -8.96 -19.26 -9.08
CA TRP A 89 -7.56 -19.09 -8.76
C TRP A 89 -6.77 -20.41 -8.87
N ALA A 90 -7.29 -21.51 -8.34
CA ALA A 90 -6.67 -22.82 -8.40
C ALA A 90 -6.55 -23.37 -9.84
N GLU A 91 -7.50 -23.05 -10.72
CA GLU A 91 -7.41 -23.28 -12.17
C GLU A 91 -6.29 -22.47 -12.83
N THR A 92 -6.01 -21.26 -12.32
CA THR A 92 -5.00 -20.34 -12.86
C THR A 92 -3.58 -20.69 -12.40
N VAL A 93 -3.40 -21.14 -11.15
CA VAL A 93 -2.07 -21.39 -10.55
C VAL A 93 -1.13 -22.25 -11.42
N PRO A 94 -1.55 -23.37 -12.04
CA PRO A 94 -0.68 -24.15 -12.93
C PRO A 94 -0.07 -23.37 -14.10
N TYR A 95 -0.74 -22.30 -14.55
CA TYR A 95 -0.29 -21.42 -15.63
C TYR A 95 0.63 -20.29 -15.15
N THR A 96 0.86 -20.18 -13.84
CA THR A 96 1.75 -19.17 -13.25
C THR A 96 3.18 -19.68 -13.06
N LEU A 97 3.56 -20.83 -13.61
CA LEU A 97 4.93 -21.34 -13.50
C LEU A 97 5.94 -20.30 -14.03
N ARG A 98 6.98 -20.02 -13.21
CA ARG A 98 7.98 -18.94 -13.40
C ARG A 98 7.51 -17.52 -13.09
N ASN A 99 6.21 -17.31 -12.82
CA ASN A 99 5.74 -16.10 -12.17
C ASN A 99 5.94 -16.24 -10.64
N PRO A 100 6.32 -15.17 -9.92
CA PRO A 100 6.47 -15.23 -8.46
C PRO A 100 5.19 -15.67 -7.73
N LEU A 101 4.00 -15.48 -8.31
CA LEU A 101 2.73 -16.01 -7.79
C LEU A 101 2.78 -17.51 -7.51
N TYR A 102 3.52 -18.28 -8.31
CA TYR A 102 3.67 -19.72 -8.07
C TYR A 102 4.50 -19.99 -6.80
N HIS A 103 5.50 -19.16 -6.50
CA HIS A 103 6.24 -19.29 -5.25
C HIS A 103 5.41 -18.81 -4.06
N TRP A 104 4.79 -17.63 -4.15
CA TRP A 104 4.00 -17.04 -3.06
C TRP A 104 2.85 -17.94 -2.62
N THR A 105 2.05 -18.44 -3.58
CA THR A 105 0.93 -19.37 -3.33
C THR A 105 1.36 -20.52 -2.44
N HIS A 106 2.44 -21.21 -2.81
CA HIS A 106 2.84 -22.39 -2.07
C HIS A 106 3.56 -22.03 -0.78
N LEU A 107 4.34 -20.95 -0.76
CA LEU A 107 5.05 -20.51 0.44
C LEU A 107 4.05 -20.15 1.54
N GLU A 108 3.02 -19.37 1.20
CA GLU A 108 1.92 -18.98 2.07
C GLU A 108 1.16 -20.21 2.59
N LEU A 109 0.79 -21.16 1.71
CA LEU A 109 0.19 -22.44 2.12
C LEU A 109 1.05 -23.20 3.13
N LYS A 110 2.36 -23.25 2.89
CA LYS A 110 3.30 -23.98 3.75
C LYS A 110 3.50 -23.30 5.09
N THR A 111 3.73 -21.99 5.13
CA THR A 111 4.12 -21.27 6.36
C THR A 111 2.93 -20.86 7.21
N ALA A 112 1.81 -20.47 6.61
CA ALA A 112 0.60 -20.12 7.35
C ALA A 112 -0.19 -21.38 7.75
N PHE A 113 -0.40 -22.28 6.80
CA PHE A 113 -1.35 -23.39 6.96
C PHE A 113 -0.68 -24.76 7.18
N GLY A 114 0.62 -24.89 6.93
CA GLY A 114 1.33 -26.17 7.00
C GLY A 114 1.08 -27.09 5.80
N ILE A 115 0.51 -26.55 4.72
CA ILE A 115 0.11 -27.30 3.53
C ILE A 115 1.26 -27.33 2.52
N THR A 116 1.76 -28.52 2.19
CA THR A 116 2.83 -28.71 1.18
C THR A 116 2.31 -29.21 -0.17
N LYS A 117 0.99 -29.36 -0.32
CA LYS A 117 0.35 -29.78 -1.58
C LYS A 117 0.49 -28.68 -2.63
N VAL A 118 0.64 -29.08 -3.90
CA VAL A 118 0.63 -28.14 -5.02
C VAL A 118 -0.82 -27.75 -5.32
N LEU A 119 -1.12 -26.46 -5.35
CA LEU A 119 -2.47 -25.97 -5.66
C LEU A 119 -2.76 -26.12 -7.15
N ASN A 120 -3.84 -26.85 -7.46
CA ASN A 120 -4.37 -27.08 -8.80
C ASN A 120 -5.84 -27.52 -8.69
N PRO A 121 -6.61 -27.66 -9.80
CA PRO A 121 -8.02 -28.03 -9.72
C PRO A 121 -8.33 -29.30 -8.93
N LYS A 122 -7.43 -30.30 -8.95
CA LYS A 122 -7.63 -31.58 -8.24
C LYS A 122 -7.42 -31.48 -6.73
N THR A 123 -6.62 -30.50 -6.27
CA THR A 123 -6.30 -30.29 -4.85
C THR A 123 -7.05 -29.10 -4.24
N ALA A 124 -7.73 -28.29 -5.06
CA ALA A 124 -8.35 -27.04 -4.66
C ALA A 124 -9.34 -27.20 -3.50
N ARG A 125 -10.27 -28.17 -3.60
CA ARG A 125 -11.32 -28.37 -2.59
C ARG A 125 -10.74 -28.71 -1.23
N GLU A 126 -9.85 -29.70 -1.20
CA GLU A 126 -9.16 -30.13 0.01
C GLU A 126 -8.37 -29.00 0.67
N ILE A 127 -7.62 -28.22 -0.12
CA ILE A 127 -6.83 -27.09 0.39
C ILE A 127 -7.74 -25.99 0.94
N TYR A 128 -8.82 -25.67 0.23
CA TYR A 128 -9.78 -24.66 0.69
C TYR A 128 -10.42 -25.05 2.02
N ASP A 129 -10.86 -26.30 2.15
CA ASP A 129 -11.41 -26.83 3.40
C ASP A 129 -10.41 -26.79 4.55
N GLU A 130 -9.19 -27.28 4.32
CA GLU A 130 -8.13 -27.33 5.34
C GLU A 130 -7.72 -25.92 5.80
N CYS A 131 -7.62 -24.96 4.88
CA CYS A 131 -7.33 -23.56 5.22
C CYS A 131 -8.46 -22.94 6.05
N ASN A 132 -9.72 -23.15 5.67
CA ASN A 132 -10.86 -22.55 6.38
C ASN A 132 -11.07 -23.14 7.77
N GLU A 133 -10.84 -24.45 7.95
CA GLU A 133 -10.84 -25.06 9.28
C GLU A 133 -9.80 -24.43 10.20
N LYS A 134 -8.63 -24.08 9.67
CA LYS A 134 -7.57 -23.38 10.40
C LYS A 134 -7.94 -21.92 10.68
N LEU A 135 -8.50 -21.20 9.71
CA LEU A 135 -8.92 -19.78 9.86
C LEU A 135 -9.98 -19.60 10.95
N ALA A 136 -10.78 -20.62 11.25
CA ALA A 136 -11.73 -20.60 12.37
C ALA A 136 -11.06 -20.52 13.75
N LYS A 137 -9.76 -20.84 13.85
CA LYS A 137 -9.03 -20.85 15.12
C LYS A 137 -8.49 -19.46 15.46
N PRO A 138 -8.48 -19.05 16.75
CA PRO A 138 -8.06 -17.71 17.15
C PRO A 138 -6.65 -17.30 16.71
N GLU A 139 -5.71 -18.25 16.57
CA GLU A 139 -4.34 -17.97 16.15
C GLU A 139 -4.18 -17.60 14.66
N TYR A 140 -5.27 -17.64 13.90
CA TYR A 140 -5.32 -17.25 12.48
C TYR A 140 -6.02 -15.89 12.26
N SER A 141 -6.35 -15.15 13.32
CA SER A 141 -6.78 -13.75 13.22
C SER A 141 -5.67 -12.85 12.67
N ALA A 142 -6.01 -11.60 12.33
CA ALA A 142 -5.03 -10.60 11.90
C ALA A 142 -3.81 -10.52 12.84
N ARG A 143 -4.03 -10.37 14.16
CA ARG A 143 -2.92 -10.33 15.13
C ARG A 143 -2.28 -11.70 15.32
N GLY A 144 -3.05 -12.78 15.26
CA GLY A 144 -2.54 -14.15 15.33
C GLY A 144 -1.52 -14.44 14.24
N MET A 145 -1.81 -14.03 13.01
CA MET A 145 -0.90 -14.17 11.87
C MET A 145 0.34 -13.30 12.02
N MET A 146 0.21 -12.05 12.48
CA MET A 146 1.37 -11.19 12.74
C MET A 146 2.32 -11.82 13.78
N ARG A 147 1.78 -12.36 14.88
CA ARG A 147 2.57 -13.10 15.89
C ARG A 147 3.24 -14.33 15.32
N ARG A 148 2.52 -15.11 14.51
CA ARG A 148 3.05 -16.32 13.85
C ARG A 148 4.29 -16.02 13.02
N TYR A 149 4.31 -14.88 12.34
CA TYR A 149 5.44 -14.47 11.50
C TYR A 149 6.54 -13.70 12.25
N GLY A 150 6.42 -13.53 13.58
CA GLY A 150 7.42 -12.81 14.37
C GLY A 150 7.54 -11.35 13.98
N VAL A 151 6.43 -10.72 13.60
CA VAL A 151 6.39 -9.29 13.27
C VAL A 151 6.62 -8.48 14.55
N GLU A 152 7.57 -7.56 14.51
CA GLU A 152 7.86 -6.63 15.62
C GLU A 152 7.27 -5.24 15.35
N THR A 153 7.28 -4.80 14.09
CA THR A 153 6.78 -3.50 13.69
C THR A 153 6.23 -3.55 12.28
N VAL A 154 5.07 -2.91 12.07
CA VAL A 154 4.54 -2.57 10.76
C VAL A 154 4.35 -1.06 10.70
N CYS A 155 4.62 -0.46 9.54
CA CYS A 155 4.24 0.91 9.25
C CYS A 155 3.19 0.91 8.15
N THR A 156 1.96 1.29 8.47
CA THR A 156 0.88 1.43 7.49
C THR A 156 1.06 2.71 6.69
N THR A 157 0.26 2.90 5.65
CA THR A 157 0.32 4.09 4.78
C THR A 157 -0.99 4.85 4.92
N ASP A 158 -0.92 6.06 5.46
CA ASP A 158 -2.09 6.80 5.96
C ASP A 158 -2.08 8.24 5.39
N ASP A 159 -3.27 8.76 5.09
CA ASP A 159 -3.47 10.08 4.51
C ASP A 159 -3.43 11.16 5.62
N PRO A 160 -2.87 12.36 5.36
CA PRO A 160 -2.90 13.49 6.30
C PRO A 160 -4.24 13.77 7.01
N ILE A 161 -5.35 13.48 6.33
CA ILE A 161 -6.70 13.73 6.86
C ILE A 161 -7.25 12.57 7.72
N ASP A 162 -6.53 11.45 7.82
CA ASP A 162 -6.98 10.29 8.59
C ASP A 162 -6.94 10.54 10.09
N SER A 163 -7.91 9.98 10.82
CA SER A 163 -8.02 10.13 12.29
C SER A 163 -6.94 9.35 13.06
N LEU A 164 -6.31 8.35 12.43
CA LEU A 164 -5.40 7.39 13.05
C LEU A 164 -5.99 6.67 14.29
N GLU A 165 -7.32 6.62 14.39
CA GLU A 165 -8.02 6.07 15.56
C GLU A 165 -7.70 4.60 15.82
N HIS A 166 -7.45 3.83 14.76
CA HIS A 166 -7.09 2.42 14.86
C HIS A 166 -5.67 2.22 15.39
N HIS A 167 -4.71 3.09 15.05
CA HIS A 167 -3.38 3.10 15.66
C HIS A 167 -3.44 3.44 17.14
N ILE A 168 -4.20 4.50 17.47
CA ILE A 168 -4.41 4.95 18.86
C ILE A 168 -5.03 3.82 19.68
N THR A 169 -6.11 3.21 19.18
CA THR A 169 -6.82 2.12 19.85
C THR A 169 -5.95 0.88 20.00
N THR A 170 -5.22 0.49 18.94
CA THR A 170 -4.32 -0.67 18.98
C THR A 170 -3.24 -0.50 20.04
N ARG A 171 -2.63 0.70 20.11
CA ARG A 171 -1.63 1.04 21.13
C ARG A 171 -2.25 1.08 22.54
N ALA A 172 -3.41 1.70 22.70
CA ALA A 172 -4.11 1.83 23.98
C ALA A 172 -4.55 0.47 24.55
N ASN A 173 -4.92 -0.47 23.68
CA ASN A 173 -5.32 -1.83 24.04
C ASN A 173 -4.11 -2.73 24.38
N GLY A 174 -2.88 -2.20 24.32
CA GLY A 174 -1.66 -2.90 24.74
C GLY A 174 -1.20 -4.00 23.78
N PHE A 175 -1.56 -3.92 22.50
CA PHE A 175 -1.03 -4.85 21.50
C PHE A 175 0.49 -4.69 21.37
N GLU A 176 1.22 -5.80 21.42
CA GLU A 176 2.67 -5.81 21.59
C GLU A 176 3.45 -5.47 20.30
N ILE A 177 2.84 -5.69 19.13
CA ILE A 177 3.45 -5.38 17.83
C ILE A 177 3.17 -3.91 17.52
N LYS A 178 4.22 -3.16 17.17
CA LYS A 178 4.09 -1.74 16.87
C LYS A 178 3.39 -1.57 15.52
N VAL A 179 2.24 -0.90 15.52
CA VAL A 179 1.53 -0.48 14.32
C VAL A 179 1.66 1.03 14.25
N LEU A 180 2.56 1.50 13.39
CA LEU A 180 2.90 2.92 13.25
C LEU A 180 2.33 3.46 11.93
N PRO A 181 1.90 4.73 11.87
CA PRO A 181 1.48 5.34 10.62
C PRO A 181 2.69 5.82 9.79
N THR A 182 2.52 5.86 8.47
CA THR A 182 3.42 6.53 7.50
C THR A 182 2.63 7.63 6.82
N TRP A 183 3.16 8.85 6.82
CA TRP A 183 2.50 10.02 6.26
C TRP A 183 2.55 10.05 4.74
N ARG A 184 1.40 9.96 4.06
CA ARG A 184 1.32 10.00 2.59
C ARG A 184 0.48 11.16 2.04
N PRO A 185 1.07 12.32 1.74
CA PRO A 185 0.34 13.53 1.38
C PRO A 185 0.05 13.66 -0.12
N ASP A 186 -0.07 12.55 -0.86
CA ASP A 186 -0.26 12.57 -2.33
C ASP A 186 -1.44 13.47 -2.74
N LYS A 187 -2.58 13.36 -2.05
CA LYS A 187 -3.79 14.14 -2.35
C LYS A 187 -3.67 15.63 -2.00
N ALA A 188 -2.77 15.98 -1.07
CA ALA A 188 -2.52 17.37 -0.73
C ALA A 188 -1.84 18.15 -1.87
N MET A 189 -1.21 17.45 -2.84
CA MET A 189 -0.64 18.07 -4.04
C MET A 189 -1.37 17.71 -5.35
N ALA A 190 -2.49 16.97 -5.27
CA ALA A 190 -3.28 16.54 -6.42
C ALA A 190 -4.26 17.65 -6.88
N VAL A 191 -3.73 18.58 -7.67
CA VAL A 191 -4.45 19.80 -8.14
C VAL A 191 -5.07 19.67 -9.53
N GLU A 192 -5.06 18.48 -10.12
CA GLU A 192 -5.58 18.20 -11.46
C GLU A 192 -7.08 18.43 -11.58
N ILE A 193 -7.83 18.10 -10.52
CA ILE A 193 -9.29 18.18 -10.48
C ILE A 193 -9.70 19.17 -9.38
N PRO A 194 -10.05 20.42 -9.72
CA PRO A 194 -10.29 21.47 -8.73
C PRO A 194 -11.36 21.13 -7.68
N ALA A 195 -12.41 20.41 -8.09
CA ALA A 195 -13.48 19.99 -7.19
C ALA A 195 -13.01 18.98 -6.14
N GLU A 196 -12.16 18.02 -6.53
CA GLU A 196 -11.59 17.01 -5.63
C GLU A 196 -10.56 17.65 -4.69
N PHE A 197 -9.69 18.52 -5.22
CA PHE A 197 -8.73 19.27 -4.43
C PHE A 197 -9.42 20.13 -3.37
N ARG A 198 -10.47 20.87 -3.74
CA ARG A 198 -11.26 21.67 -2.77
C ARG A 198 -11.89 20.79 -1.70
N ALA A 199 -12.53 19.68 -2.08
CA ALA A 199 -13.13 18.77 -1.11
C ALA A 199 -12.07 18.20 -0.14
N TYR A 200 -10.87 17.90 -0.63
CA TYR A 200 -9.76 17.46 0.22
C TYR A 200 -9.28 18.56 1.18
N MET A 201 -9.17 19.81 0.70
CA MET A 201 -8.85 20.97 1.56
C MET A 201 -9.91 21.23 2.64
N GLU A 202 -11.19 21.06 2.33
CA GLU A 202 -12.28 21.19 3.32
C GLU A 202 -12.14 20.14 4.44
N ARG A 203 -11.82 18.88 4.08
CA ARG A 203 -11.58 17.82 5.07
C ARG A 203 -10.31 18.06 5.87
N LEU A 204 -9.24 18.53 5.22
CA LEU A 204 -8.01 18.93 5.90
C LEU A 204 -8.27 20.07 6.89
N SER A 205 -9.08 21.06 6.52
CA SER A 205 -9.48 22.16 7.40
C SER A 205 -10.26 21.65 8.62
N GLU A 206 -11.20 20.73 8.43
CA GLU A 206 -11.97 20.08 9.50
C GLU A 206 -11.06 19.33 10.49
N VAL A 207 -10.18 18.43 9.99
CA VAL A 207 -9.35 17.56 10.86
C VAL A 207 -8.15 18.27 11.48
N SER A 208 -7.72 19.39 10.89
CA SER A 208 -6.69 20.25 11.48
C SER A 208 -7.28 21.33 12.39
N GLY A 209 -8.55 21.70 12.21
CA GLY A 209 -9.15 22.86 12.88
C GLY A 209 -8.54 24.20 12.45
N VAL A 210 -7.88 24.25 11.29
CA VAL A 210 -7.32 25.46 10.67
C VAL A 210 -8.23 25.85 9.51
N THR A 211 -8.78 27.07 9.49
CA THR A 211 -9.57 27.56 8.35
C THR A 211 -8.64 27.82 7.16
N ILE A 212 -8.86 27.13 6.05
CA ILE A 212 -8.02 27.26 4.85
C ILE A 212 -8.60 28.30 3.89
N SER A 213 -7.94 29.44 3.77
CA SER A 213 -8.29 30.52 2.83
C SER A 213 -7.13 30.93 1.91
N SER A 214 -5.91 30.49 2.24
CA SER A 214 -4.67 30.80 1.54
C SER A 214 -3.72 29.59 1.52
N LEU A 215 -2.65 29.67 0.73
CA LEU A 215 -1.60 28.65 0.71
C LEU A 215 -0.94 28.50 2.09
N ASP A 216 -0.72 29.61 2.79
CA ASP A 216 -0.09 29.60 4.13
C ASP A 216 -0.98 28.86 5.14
N ASP A 217 -2.31 29.05 5.06
CA ASP A 217 -3.25 28.30 5.91
C ASP A 217 -3.22 26.80 5.60
N MET A 218 -3.12 26.41 4.32
CA MET A 218 -2.98 25.02 3.91
C MET A 218 -1.69 24.40 4.47
N ILE A 219 -0.56 25.10 4.37
CA ILE A 219 0.72 24.64 4.91
C ILE A 219 0.63 24.53 6.44
N ALA A 220 0.01 25.50 7.12
CA ALA A 220 -0.21 25.45 8.57
C ALA A 220 -1.10 24.26 8.98
N ALA A 221 -2.17 23.98 8.22
CA ALA A 221 -3.02 22.82 8.44
C ALA A 221 -2.25 21.50 8.27
N LEU A 222 -1.44 21.38 7.21
CA LEU A 222 -0.58 20.21 6.97
C LEU A 222 0.46 20.02 8.08
N ARG A 223 1.13 21.09 8.52
CA ARG A 223 2.10 21.05 9.63
C ARG A 223 1.44 20.53 10.91
N LYS A 224 0.23 21.00 11.23
CA LYS A 224 -0.52 20.51 12.39
C LYS A 224 -0.88 19.02 12.30
N ARG A 225 -1.20 18.55 11.09
CA ARG A 225 -1.46 17.12 10.86
C ARG A 225 -0.16 16.30 10.88
N HIS A 226 0.96 16.83 10.39
CA HIS A 226 2.29 16.22 10.49
C HIS A 226 2.73 16.06 11.96
N ASP A 227 2.53 17.10 12.78
CA ASP A 227 2.72 17.07 14.23
C ASP A 227 1.89 15.97 14.89
N PHE A 228 0.60 15.88 14.53
CA PHE A 228 -0.28 14.82 15.03
C PHE A 228 0.22 13.42 14.67
N PHE A 229 0.71 13.19 13.45
CA PHE A 229 1.31 11.93 13.05
C PHE A 229 2.57 11.62 13.88
N ALA A 230 3.41 12.63 14.14
CA ALA A 230 4.58 12.49 15.01
C ALA A 230 4.18 12.06 16.43
N GLU A 231 3.12 12.66 17.00
CA GLU A 231 2.54 12.27 18.29
C GLU A 231 2.03 10.82 18.29
N GLN A 232 1.62 10.30 17.13
CA GLN A 232 1.22 8.90 16.97
C GLN A 232 2.39 7.93 16.71
N GLY A 233 3.62 8.44 16.65
CA GLY A 233 4.84 7.65 16.49
C GLY A 233 5.30 7.48 15.04
N CYS A 234 4.73 8.26 14.10
CA CYS A 234 5.21 8.32 12.72
C CYS A 234 6.69 8.71 12.66
N LYS A 235 7.42 8.09 11.73
CA LYS A 235 8.84 8.39 11.44
C LYS A 235 9.16 8.42 9.96
N LEU A 236 8.17 8.21 9.13
CA LEU A 236 8.31 7.94 7.70
C LEU A 236 7.26 8.75 6.96
N SER A 237 7.64 9.29 5.81
CA SER A 237 6.69 9.75 4.80
C SER A 237 6.81 8.89 3.55
N ASP A 238 5.75 8.88 2.76
CA ASP A 238 5.67 8.20 1.48
C ASP A 238 5.06 9.13 0.42
N HIS A 239 5.61 9.09 -0.79
CA HIS A 239 5.18 9.90 -1.91
C HIS A 239 5.03 9.02 -3.16
N GLY A 240 3.79 8.84 -3.62
CA GLY A 240 3.47 8.14 -4.86
C GLY A 240 3.54 9.08 -6.05
N LEU A 241 4.63 9.03 -6.80
CA LEU A 241 4.89 9.92 -7.93
C LEU A 241 4.79 9.17 -9.27
N GLU A 242 4.32 9.83 -10.32
CA GLU A 242 4.56 9.32 -11.68
C GLU A 242 6.01 9.59 -12.07
N GLU A 243 6.44 10.84 -11.90
CA GLU A 243 7.80 11.34 -12.11
C GLU A 243 8.20 12.32 -11.00
N PHE A 244 9.49 12.62 -10.88
CA PHE A 244 9.96 13.68 -9.98
C PHE A 244 9.57 15.06 -10.53
N TYR A 245 9.01 15.92 -9.67
CA TYR A 245 8.62 17.29 -10.02
C TYR A 245 9.66 18.28 -9.48
N ALA A 246 10.25 19.09 -10.36
CA ALA A 246 11.32 20.04 -10.00
C ALA A 246 11.31 21.32 -10.86
N GLU A 247 10.12 21.80 -11.24
CA GLU A 247 9.99 23.07 -11.97
C GLU A 247 10.47 24.24 -11.12
N ASP A 248 10.99 25.28 -11.77
CA ASP A 248 11.30 26.55 -11.10
C ASP A 248 10.01 27.33 -10.86
N TYR A 249 9.91 27.95 -9.69
CA TYR A 249 8.75 28.70 -9.27
C TYR A 249 9.15 29.81 -8.30
N THR A 250 8.26 30.78 -8.14
CA THR A 250 8.31 31.81 -7.10
C THR A 250 7.12 31.64 -6.15
N ASP A 251 7.26 32.13 -4.90
CA ASP A 251 6.17 32.05 -3.91
C ASP A 251 4.88 32.71 -4.41
N ALA A 252 5.01 33.83 -5.12
CA ALA A 252 3.87 34.54 -5.71
C ALA A 252 3.15 33.70 -6.79
N GLU A 253 3.88 32.91 -7.58
CA GLU A 253 3.27 31.98 -8.53
C GLU A 253 2.50 30.88 -7.82
N ILE A 254 3.08 30.25 -6.79
CA ILE A 254 2.42 29.14 -6.07
C ILE A 254 1.18 29.64 -5.32
N GLN A 255 1.23 30.83 -4.71
CA GLN A 255 0.05 31.46 -4.09
C GLN A 255 -1.05 31.72 -5.13
N SER A 256 -0.70 32.23 -6.31
CA SER A 256 -1.65 32.45 -7.40
C SER A 256 -2.27 31.14 -7.90
N ILE A 257 -1.45 30.10 -8.07
CA ILE A 257 -1.88 28.76 -8.49
C ILE A 257 -2.85 28.15 -7.47
N PHE A 258 -2.51 28.22 -6.18
CA PHE A 258 -3.38 27.78 -5.09
C PHE A 258 -4.74 28.49 -5.15
N ASN A 259 -4.75 29.83 -5.19
CA ASN A 259 -5.98 30.62 -5.22
C ASN A 259 -6.84 30.28 -6.45
N LYS A 260 -6.21 29.99 -7.59
CA LYS A 260 -6.89 29.60 -8.82
C LYS A 260 -7.58 28.24 -8.68
N VAL A 261 -6.86 27.20 -8.28
CA VAL A 261 -7.42 25.83 -8.14
C VAL A 261 -8.40 25.75 -6.98
N TYR A 262 -8.07 26.34 -5.83
CA TYR A 262 -8.96 26.40 -4.68
C TYR A 262 -10.22 27.21 -5.02
N GLY A 263 -10.11 28.24 -5.85
CA GLY A 263 -11.23 29.00 -6.45
C GLY A 263 -12.08 28.23 -7.48
N GLY A 264 -11.75 26.96 -7.77
CA GLY A 264 -12.50 26.08 -8.65
C GLY A 264 -12.12 26.17 -10.12
N LYS A 265 -11.02 26.84 -10.47
CA LYS A 265 -10.56 26.98 -11.86
C LYS A 265 -9.49 25.94 -12.17
N SER A 266 -9.58 25.34 -13.35
CA SER A 266 -8.55 24.39 -13.84
C SER A 266 -7.19 25.07 -14.02
N LEU A 267 -6.14 24.30 -13.77
CA LEU A 267 -4.75 24.71 -13.96
C LEU A 267 -4.22 24.24 -15.33
N SER A 268 -3.22 24.96 -15.83
CA SER A 268 -2.39 24.49 -16.95
C SER A 268 -1.44 23.38 -16.46
N LYS A 269 -0.88 22.61 -17.40
CA LYS A 269 0.13 21.60 -17.06
C LYS A 269 1.32 22.20 -16.32
N GLU A 270 1.79 23.37 -16.74
CA GLU A 270 2.91 24.07 -16.10
C GLU A 270 2.58 24.47 -14.65
N GLU A 271 1.38 25.01 -14.42
CA GLU A 271 0.92 25.39 -13.08
C GLU A 271 0.84 24.17 -12.14
N ILE A 272 0.35 23.02 -12.64
CA ILE A 272 0.30 21.76 -11.88
C ILE A 272 1.72 21.32 -11.49
N LEU A 273 2.65 21.30 -12.45
CA LEU A 273 4.02 20.86 -12.21
C LEU A 273 4.75 21.80 -11.22
N LYS A 274 4.56 23.12 -11.34
CA LYS A 274 5.10 24.10 -10.37
C LYS A 274 4.55 23.86 -8.96
N PHE A 275 3.23 23.70 -8.83
CA PHE A 275 2.60 23.44 -7.53
C PHE A 275 3.14 22.17 -6.88
N LYS A 276 3.19 21.05 -7.61
CA LYS A 276 3.75 19.79 -7.10
C LYS A 276 5.22 19.92 -6.71
N SER A 277 6.01 20.64 -7.51
CA SER A 277 7.42 20.90 -7.21
C SER A 277 7.59 21.69 -5.90
N ALA A 278 6.69 22.65 -5.62
CA ALA A 278 6.70 23.40 -4.38
C ALA A 278 6.29 22.53 -3.18
N MET A 279 5.22 21.75 -3.32
CA MET A 279 4.74 20.89 -2.26
C MET A 279 5.76 19.81 -1.85
N LEU A 280 6.50 19.22 -2.80
CA LEU A 280 7.55 18.25 -2.47
C LEU A 280 8.67 18.84 -1.60
N VAL A 281 9.05 20.10 -1.84
CA VAL A 281 10.03 20.82 -0.99
C VAL A 281 9.44 21.05 0.40
N VAL A 282 8.22 21.58 0.47
CA VAL A 282 7.51 21.80 1.75
C VAL A 282 7.41 20.52 2.57
N PHE A 283 7.10 19.38 1.94
CA PHE A 283 7.04 18.09 2.64
C PHE A 283 8.43 17.64 3.12
N GLY A 284 9.46 17.80 2.30
CA GLY A 284 10.85 17.50 2.69
C GLY A 284 11.32 18.33 3.88
N GLU A 285 10.97 19.61 3.94
CA GLU A 285 11.26 20.48 5.09
C GLU A 285 10.56 19.99 6.36
N MET A 286 9.27 19.63 6.28
CA MET A 286 8.54 19.08 7.43
C MET A 286 9.16 17.77 7.93
N ASP A 287 9.55 16.88 7.01
CA ASP A 287 10.18 15.61 7.36
C ASP A 287 11.55 15.83 7.99
N TRP A 288 12.36 16.75 7.46
CA TRP A 288 13.65 17.13 8.04
C TRP A 288 13.50 17.68 9.46
N GLU A 289 12.54 18.57 9.70
CA GLU A 289 12.26 19.13 11.03
C GLU A 289 11.92 18.06 12.08
N LYS A 290 11.30 16.95 11.68
CA LYS A 290 10.99 15.81 12.56
C LYS A 290 12.03 14.69 12.53
N GLY A 291 13.04 14.77 11.67
CA GLY A 291 14.01 13.70 11.45
C GLY A 291 13.38 12.43 10.86
N TRP A 292 12.38 12.57 9.98
CA TRP A 292 11.73 11.47 9.30
C TRP A 292 12.51 11.01 8.06
N THR A 293 12.35 9.74 7.70
CA THR A 293 12.82 9.23 6.41
C THR A 293 11.76 9.50 5.35
N GLN A 294 12.14 10.15 4.25
CA GLN A 294 11.28 10.40 3.11
C GLN A 294 11.39 9.30 2.05
N GLN A 295 10.27 8.70 1.65
CA GLN A 295 10.22 7.65 0.63
C GLN A 295 9.60 8.18 -0.66
N PHE A 296 10.23 7.90 -1.81
CA PHE A 296 9.70 8.26 -3.13
C PHE A 296 9.42 6.99 -3.94
N HIS A 297 8.15 6.67 -4.13
CA HIS A 297 7.70 5.61 -5.02
C HIS A 297 7.32 6.21 -6.38
N TYR A 298 8.25 6.19 -7.33
CA TYR A 298 8.07 6.80 -8.64
C TYR A 298 7.98 5.78 -9.79
N GLY A 299 7.45 6.22 -10.94
CA GLY A 299 7.51 5.47 -12.19
C GLY A 299 6.26 4.63 -12.52
N ALA A 300 5.18 4.78 -11.77
CA ALA A 300 3.90 4.15 -12.11
C ALA A 300 3.15 4.98 -13.15
N ILE A 301 2.56 4.34 -14.16
CA ILE A 301 1.46 4.88 -14.95
C ILE A 301 0.17 4.23 -14.46
N ARG A 302 -0.79 5.04 -14.04
CA ARG A 302 -1.98 4.59 -13.32
C ARG A 302 -3.22 4.60 -14.18
N ASN A 303 -4.18 3.75 -13.84
CA ASN A 303 -5.52 3.74 -14.42
C ASN A 303 -5.55 3.57 -15.95
N ASN A 304 -4.62 2.78 -16.50
CA ASN A 304 -4.41 2.62 -17.96
C ASN A 304 -5.62 2.04 -18.70
N ASN A 305 -6.56 1.44 -17.98
CA ASN A 305 -7.80 0.90 -18.54
C ASN A 305 -9.01 1.75 -18.10
N SER A 306 -9.36 2.76 -18.91
CA SER A 306 -10.43 3.71 -18.57
C SER A 306 -11.81 3.05 -18.41
N ARG A 307 -12.08 1.94 -19.13
CA ARG A 307 -13.34 1.20 -18.98
C ARG A 307 -13.42 0.56 -17.60
N MET A 308 -12.35 -0.10 -17.17
CA MET A 308 -12.32 -0.76 -15.86
C MET A 308 -12.23 0.26 -14.71
N PHE A 309 -11.51 1.36 -14.90
CA PHE A 309 -11.47 2.48 -13.94
C PHE A 309 -12.87 3.03 -13.64
N LYS A 310 -13.70 3.25 -14.67
CA LYS A 310 -15.10 3.70 -14.48
C LYS A 310 -15.97 2.70 -13.72
N LEU A 311 -15.65 1.41 -13.77
CA LEU A 311 -16.44 0.35 -13.13
C LEU A 311 -15.97 0.05 -11.70
N MET A 312 -14.67 0.13 -11.43
CA MET A 312 -14.07 -0.39 -10.20
C MET A 312 -13.17 0.62 -9.47
N GLY A 313 -12.85 1.75 -10.08
CA GLY A 313 -11.96 2.75 -9.51
C GLY A 313 -10.46 2.39 -9.60
N PRO A 314 -9.61 3.12 -8.86
CA PRO A 314 -8.15 2.93 -8.83
C PRO A 314 -7.75 1.64 -8.11
N ASP A 315 -6.45 1.30 -8.13
CA ASP A 315 -5.83 0.21 -7.36
C ASP A 315 -6.44 -1.19 -7.60
N THR A 316 -7.02 -1.38 -8.78
CA THR A 316 -7.68 -2.64 -9.18
C THR A 316 -6.86 -3.46 -10.16
N GLY A 317 -5.53 -3.25 -10.23
CA GLY A 317 -4.61 -4.08 -11.03
C GLY A 317 -4.46 -3.69 -12.51
N PHE A 318 -4.81 -2.45 -12.87
CA PHE A 318 -4.64 -1.88 -14.21
C PHE A 318 -3.52 -0.83 -14.32
N ASP A 319 -2.68 -0.75 -13.28
CA ASP A 319 -1.48 0.08 -13.27
C ASP A 319 -0.29 -0.70 -13.85
N SER A 320 0.71 0.03 -14.36
CA SER A 320 1.92 -0.57 -14.93
C SER A 320 3.13 0.35 -14.81
N ILE A 321 4.29 -0.14 -15.26
CA ILE A 321 5.56 0.58 -15.26
C ILE A 321 5.52 1.63 -16.38
N GLY A 322 5.81 2.88 -16.03
CA GLY A 322 6.03 3.99 -16.95
C GLY A 322 7.51 4.20 -17.28
N GLU A 323 7.78 5.04 -18.26
CA GLU A 323 9.13 5.44 -18.66
C GLU A 323 9.21 6.98 -18.64
N PHE A 324 9.98 7.52 -17.69
CA PHE A 324 10.10 8.96 -17.45
C PHE A 324 11.58 9.36 -17.34
N ASN A 325 11.92 10.60 -17.72
CA ASN A 325 13.27 11.13 -17.55
C ASN A 325 13.48 11.64 -16.12
N THR A 326 13.80 10.72 -15.21
CA THR A 326 13.79 10.99 -13.77
C THR A 326 15.09 11.60 -13.25
N ALA A 327 16.25 11.26 -13.83
CA ALA A 327 17.56 11.62 -13.26
C ALA A 327 17.76 13.13 -13.08
N LYS A 328 17.40 13.94 -14.08
CA LYS A 328 17.58 15.40 -14.01
C LYS A 328 16.63 16.05 -13.00
N ALA A 329 15.36 15.66 -13.03
CA ALA A 329 14.35 16.22 -12.13
C ALA A 329 14.62 15.81 -10.67
N MET A 330 14.99 14.54 -10.44
CA MET A 330 15.37 14.04 -9.12
C MET A 330 16.60 14.78 -8.58
N ALA A 331 17.67 14.91 -9.38
CA ALA A 331 18.87 15.64 -8.96
C ALA A 331 18.54 17.10 -8.61
N LYS A 332 17.69 17.75 -9.40
CA LYS A 332 17.25 19.14 -9.15
C LYS A 332 16.39 19.27 -7.89
N LEU A 333 15.51 18.29 -7.61
CA LEU A 333 14.70 18.30 -6.39
C LEU A 333 15.56 18.11 -5.14
N LEU A 334 16.49 17.15 -5.16
CA LEU A 334 17.32 16.80 -3.99
C LEU A 334 18.43 17.82 -3.69
N ASP A 335 18.75 18.71 -4.63
CA ASP A 335 19.74 19.79 -4.46
C ASP A 335 19.13 21.06 -3.83
N ARG A 336 17.80 21.18 -3.85
CA ARG A 336 17.06 22.24 -3.15
C ARG A 336 16.99 21.92 -1.66
#